data_AF-A0AA38NMJ8-F1
#
_entry.id   AF-A0AA38NMJ8-F1
#
_cell.length_a   1.000
_cell.length_b   1.000
_cell.length_c   1.000
_cell.angle_alpha   90.00
_cell.angle_beta   90.00
_cell.angle_gamma   90.00
#
_symmetry.space_group_name_H-M   'P 1'
#
loop_
_entity.id
_entity.type
_entity.pdbx_description
1 polymer ?
#
loop_
_entity_poly.entity_id
_entity_poly.type
_entity_poly.pdbx_seq_one_letter_code
_entity_poly.pdbx_strand_id
1 'polypeptide(L)'
;KKLVLKMSFPSTTRVTERTFVDRCKELAQGQHAWVSNHLPNIIWSFDIPFRDGSPQDGFEKKFGDDYEMRVMRGIILEELRPLLSLKTAKECAQVFYDIVQC
;
A
#
# COMPACT_ATOMS: atom_id res chain seq x y z
N LYS A 1 -17.53 0.59 -9.52
CA LYS A 1 -16.76 -0.48 -8.85
C LYS A 1 -16.91 -0.33 -7.33
N LYS A 2 -16.81 -1.40 -6.55
CA LYS A 2 -16.87 -1.33 -5.08
C LYS A 2 -15.60 -0.65 -4.56
N LEU A 3 -15.73 0.24 -3.59
CA LEU A 3 -14.60 0.88 -2.92
C LEU A 3 -14.25 0.12 -1.65
N VAL A 4 -12.95 0.03 -1.36
CA VAL A 4 -12.39 -0.61 -0.17
C VAL A 4 -11.54 0.40 0.58
N LEU A 5 -11.79 0.54 1.88
CA LEU A 5 -10.90 1.23 2.80
C LEU A 5 -9.93 0.20 3.41
N LYS A 6 -8.63 0.40 3.19
CA LYS A 6 -7.59 -0.32 3.92
C LYS A 6 -6.97 0.62 4.94
N MET A 7 -6.85 0.14 6.18
CA MET A 7 -6.17 0.83 7.28
C MET A 7 -4.93 0.03 7.66
N SER A 8 -3.82 0.73 7.93
CA SER A 8 -2.55 0.12 8.30
C SER A 8 -1.75 1.04 9.22
N PHE A 9 -0.72 0.50 9.87
CA PHE A 9 0.17 1.24 10.76
C PHE A 9 1.64 1.12 10.32
N PRO A 10 2.00 1.66 9.14
CA PRO A 10 3.36 1.60 8.65
C PRO A 10 4.29 2.53 9.43
N SER A 11 5.59 2.29 9.31
CA SER A 11 6.64 3.24 9.70
C SER A 11 6.43 4.60 9.02
N THR A 12 6.76 5.68 9.71
CA THR A 12 6.74 7.06 9.18
C THR A 12 7.60 7.21 7.94
N THR A 13 8.68 6.43 7.84
CA THR A 13 9.63 6.47 6.71
C THR A 13 9.21 5.58 5.53
N ARG A 14 8.17 4.75 5.69
CA ARG A 14 7.71 3.83 4.65
C ARG A 14 7.05 4.59 3.51
N VAL A 15 7.63 4.43 2.30
CA VAL A 15 7.03 4.90 1.03
C VAL A 15 5.56 4.49 0.97
N THR A 16 4.70 5.45 0.64
CA THR A 16 3.25 5.21 0.59
C THR A 16 2.90 4.27 -0.55
N GLU A 17 1.89 3.43 -0.35
CA GLU A 17 1.38 2.55 -1.41
C GLU A 17 0.88 3.34 -2.62
N ARG A 18 0.32 4.53 -2.41
CA ARG A 18 -0.02 5.45 -3.50
C ARG A 18 1.22 5.80 -4.33
N THR A 19 2.28 6.29 -3.69
CA THR A 19 3.54 6.63 -4.35
C THR A 19 4.14 5.43 -5.09
N PHE A 20 4.09 4.25 -4.48
CA PHE A 20 4.55 3.01 -5.11
C PHE A 20 3.74 2.68 -6.37
N VAL A 21 2.41 2.68 -6.27
CA VAL A 21 1.52 2.37 -7.41
C VAL A 21 1.62 3.42 -8.51
N ASP A 22 1.74 4.70 -8.17
CA ASP A 22 1.90 5.77 -9.15
C ASP A 22 3.21 5.59 -9.94
N ARG A 23 4.33 5.23 -9.29
CA ARG A 23 5.58 4.86 -9.97
C ARG A 23 5.41 3.64 -10.88
N CYS A 24 4.69 2.61 -10.43
CA CYS A 24 4.41 1.45 -11.28
C CYS A 24 3.59 1.86 -12.53
N LYS A 25 2.63 2.78 -12.41
CA LYS A 25 1.86 3.30 -13.55
C LYS A 25 2.73 4.10 -14.52
N GLU A 26 3.66 4.91 -14.00
CA GLU A 26 4.61 5.65 -14.83
C GLU A 26 5.50 4.72 -15.65
N LEU A 27 5.91 3.58 -15.07
CA LEU A 27 6.74 2.57 -15.74
C LEU A 27 5.95 1.65 -16.68
N ALA A 28 4.64 1.52 -16.50
CA ALA A 28 3.76 0.67 -17.30
C ALA A 28 3.47 1.29 -18.69
N GLN A 29 4.50 1.38 -19.53
CA GLN A 29 4.46 1.93 -20.88
C GLN A 29 5.01 0.93 -21.91
N GLY A 30 4.73 1.19 -23.20
CA GLY A 30 5.23 0.36 -24.31
C GLY A 30 4.82 -1.11 -24.17
N GLN A 31 5.81 -2.01 -24.20
CA GLN A 31 5.59 -3.45 -24.03
C GLN A 31 5.04 -3.84 -22.64
N HIS A 32 5.14 -2.96 -21.65
CA HIS A 32 4.64 -3.17 -20.28
C HIS A 32 3.30 -2.45 -20.01
N ALA A 33 2.65 -1.88 -21.04
CA ALA A 33 1.37 -1.18 -20.87
C ALA A 33 0.28 -2.05 -20.23
N TRP A 34 0.35 -3.37 -20.41
CA TRP A 34 -0.59 -4.33 -19.82
C TRP A 34 -0.59 -4.32 -18.29
N VAL A 35 0.52 -3.95 -17.64
CA VAL A 35 0.66 -3.90 -16.17
C VAL A 35 -0.36 -2.94 -15.55
N SER A 36 -0.69 -1.84 -16.23
CA SER A 36 -1.68 -0.87 -15.75
C SER A 36 -3.06 -1.50 -15.50
N ASN A 37 -3.39 -2.62 -16.14
CA ASN A 37 -4.64 -3.35 -15.91
C ASN A 37 -4.68 -4.11 -14.58
N HIS A 38 -3.51 -4.36 -13.98
CA HIS A 38 -3.36 -5.12 -12.74
C HIS A 38 -3.08 -4.24 -11.51
N LEU A 39 -2.76 -2.96 -11.72
CA LEU A 39 -2.51 -2.01 -10.63
C LEU A 39 -3.82 -1.53 -10.01
N PRO A 40 -3.88 -1.37 -8.67
CA PRO A 40 -5.07 -0.83 -8.02
C PRO A 40 -5.32 0.61 -8.46
N ASN A 41 -6.60 0.94 -8.63
CA ASN A 41 -7.02 2.32 -8.80
C ASN A 41 -7.24 2.96 -7.42
N ILE A 42 -6.30 3.82 -7.00
CA ILE A 42 -6.33 4.48 -5.70
C ILE A 42 -7.04 5.83 -5.84
N ILE A 43 -8.17 5.96 -5.16
CA ILE A 43 -8.99 7.18 -5.20
C ILE A 43 -8.47 8.20 -4.19
N TRP A 44 -8.18 7.77 -2.97
CA TRP A 44 -7.74 8.66 -1.89
C TRP A 44 -6.77 7.97 -0.93
N SER A 45 -5.89 8.74 -0.30
CA SER A 45 -4.99 8.27 0.76
C SER A 45 -4.75 9.37 1.77
N PHE A 46 -4.63 9.01 3.05
CA PHE A 46 -4.38 9.95 4.13
C PHE A 46 -3.57 9.29 5.25
N ASP A 47 -2.82 10.12 5.97
CA ASP A 47 -2.07 9.73 7.16
C ASP A 47 -2.59 10.51 8.38
N ILE A 48 -2.73 9.80 9.49
CA ILE A 48 -3.03 10.37 10.80
C ILE A 48 -1.81 10.12 11.68
N PRO A 49 -1.03 11.17 12.02
CA PRO A 49 0.10 11.03 12.92
C PRO A 49 -0.39 10.78 14.34
N PHE A 50 0.41 10.07 15.12
CA PHE A 50 0.22 9.99 16.56
C PHE A 50 0.78 11.26 17.19
N ARG A 51 0.00 11.86 18.09
CA ARG A 51 0.32 13.15 18.73
C ARG A 51 1.17 12.96 19.98
N ASP A 52 1.69 14.07 20.49
CA ASP A 52 2.33 14.18 21.80
C ASP A 52 1.44 13.57 22.89
N GLY A 53 2.05 12.84 23.84
CA GLY A 53 1.33 12.10 24.87
C GLY A 53 0.75 10.76 24.40
N SER A 54 0.93 10.37 23.13
CA SER A 54 0.63 9.01 22.69
C SER A 54 1.62 8.00 23.28
N PRO A 55 1.29 6.70 23.31
CA PRO A 55 2.24 5.67 23.71
C PRO A 55 3.55 5.71 22.88
N GLN A 56 3.47 6.07 21.60
CA GLN A 56 4.65 6.19 20.73
C GLN A 56 5.58 7.31 21.16
N ASP A 57 5.06 8.47 21.57
CA ASP A 57 5.87 9.57 22.12
C ASP A 57 6.63 9.11 23.39
N GLY A 58 6.00 8.32 24.25
CA GLY A 58 6.67 7.70 25.40
C GLY A 58 7.78 6.73 25.01
N PHE A 59 7.57 5.94 23.94
CA PHE A 59 8.58 5.01 23.43
C PHE A 59 9.73 5.72 22.74
N GLU A 60 9.46 6.72 21.90
CA GLU A 60 10.48 7.56 21.26
C GLU A 60 11.36 8.26 22.30
N LYS A 61 10.77 8.81 23.37
CA LYS A 61 11.55 9.40 24.49
C LYS A 61 12.45 8.39 25.20
N LYS A 62 12.03 7.12 25.28
CA LYS A 62 12.76 6.07 26.01
C LYS A 62 13.83 5.39 25.17
N PHE A 63 13.58 5.22 23.88
CA PHE A 63 14.37 4.37 22.99
C PHE A 63 15.02 5.18 21.84
N GLY A 64 14.65 6.44 21.65
CA GLY A 64 15.23 7.32 20.62
C GLY A 64 15.12 6.72 19.22
N ASP A 65 16.23 6.77 18.49
CA ASP A 65 16.34 6.30 17.10
C ASP A 65 16.16 4.77 16.96
N ASP A 66 16.28 4.00 18.06
CA ASP A 66 16.01 2.55 18.06
C ASP A 66 14.51 2.22 18.00
N TYR A 67 13.64 3.22 18.16
CA TYR A 67 12.20 3.07 18.05
C TYR A 67 11.66 3.52 16.68
N GLU A 68 11.05 2.58 15.95
CA GLU A 68 10.41 2.88 14.68
C GLU A 68 9.03 3.53 14.88
N MET A 69 8.97 4.86 14.70
CA MET A 69 7.72 5.62 14.72
C MET A 69 6.77 5.20 13.60
N ARG A 70 5.46 5.15 13.90
CA ARG A 70 4.40 4.72 12.98
C ARG A 70 3.32 5.77 12.82
N VAL A 71 2.59 5.72 11.70
CA VAL A 71 1.38 6.53 11.43
C VAL A 71 0.18 5.62 11.19
N MET A 72 -1.04 6.08 11.45
CA MET A 72 -2.22 5.39 10.91
C MET A 72 -2.44 5.85 9.47
N ARG A 73 -2.35 4.93 8.51
CA ARG A 73 -2.51 5.21 7.09
C ARG A 73 -3.78 4.59 6.57
N GLY A 74 -4.64 5.43 6.00
CA GLY A 74 -5.86 5.02 5.30
C GLY A 74 -5.71 5.17 3.80
N ILE A 75 -6.19 4.18 3.05
CA ILE A 75 -6.23 4.20 1.60
C ILE A 75 -7.59 3.72 1.09
N ILE A 76 -8.21 4.50 0.21
CA ILE A 76 -9.45 4.19 -0.48
C ILE A 76 -9.09 3.83 -1.92
N LEU A 77 -9.38 2.59 -2.30
CA LEU A 77 -9.10 2.07 -3.64
C LEU A 77 -10.32 1.30 -4.18
N GLU A 78 -10.37 1.13 -5.50
CA GLU A 78 -11.27 0.16 -6.10
C GLU A 78 -10.90 -1.26 -5.65
N GLU A 79 -11.91 -2.07 -5.34
CA GLU A 79 -11.72 -3.48 -5.02
C GLU A 79 -10.90 -4.16 -6.12
N LEU A 80 -9.77 -4.74 -5.73
CA LEU A 80 -8.91 -5.54 -6.60
C LEU A 80 -9.66 -6.83 -7.00
N ARG A 81 -10.49 -6.74 -8.04
CA ARG A 81 -11.00 -7.91 -8.75
C ARG A 81 -9.97 -8.28 -9.82
N PRO A 82 -9.44 -9.52 -9.84
CA PRO A 82 -10.08 -10.77 -9.45
C PRO A 82 -9.45 -11.46 -8.22
N LEU A 83 -8.68 -10.77 -7.38
CA LEU A 83 -7.98 -11.42 -6.24
C LEU A 83 -8.94 -12.21 -5.33
N LEU A 84 -10.14 -11.69 -5.08
CA LEU A 84 -11.19 -12.37 -4.31
C LEU A 84 -11.87 -13.54 -5.04
N SER A 85 -11.66 -13.67 -6.34
CA SER A 85 -12.16 -14.79 -7.15
C SER A 85 -11.11 -15.86 -7.43
N LEU A 86 -9.85 -15.64 -7.04
CA LEU A 86 -8.80 -16.65 -7.13
C LEU A 86 -9.07 -17.72 -6.06
N LYS A 87 -9.04 -18.99 -6.47
CA LYS A 87 -9.39 -20.12 -5.58
C LYS A 87 -8.15 -20.89 -5.14
N THR A 88 -7.04 -20.75 -5.86
CA THR A 88 -5.83 -21.54 -5.65
C THR A 88 -4.61 -20.67 -5.39
N ALA A 89 -3.65 -21.22 -4.64
CA ALA A 89 -2.36 -20.57 -4.40
C ALA A 89 -1.60 -20.25 -5.70
N LYS A 90 -1.75 -21.10 -6.73
CA LYS A 90 -1.14 -20.89 -8.05
C LYS A 90 -1.72 -19.68 -8.77
N GLU A 91 -3.04 -19.52 -8.76
CA GLU A 91 -3.70 -18.34 -9.34
C GLU A 91 -3.27 -17.05 -8.64
N CYS A 92 -3.22 -17.07 -7.30
CA CYS A 92 -2.70 -15.95 -6.52
C CYS A 92 -1.24 -15.64 -6.87
N ALA A 93 -0.38 -16.67 -6.90
CA ALA A 93 1.03 -16.51 -7.22
C ALA A 93 1.25 -15.95 -8.62
N GLN A 94 0.46 -16.40 -9.62
CA GLN A 94 0.54 -15.87 -10.98
C GLN A 94 0.15 -14.39 -11.02
N VAL A 95 -0.94 -13.99 -10.35
CA VAL A 95 -1.33 -12.57 -10.30
C VAL A 95 -0.25 -11.71 -9.63
N PHE A 96 0.35 -12.19 -8.54
CA PHE A 96 1.48 -11.48 -7.92
C PHE A 96 2.70 -11.43 -8.83
N TYR A 97 3.00 -12.54 -9.52
CA TYR A 97 4.10 -12.62 -10.48
C TYR A 97 3.90 -11.64 -11.64
N ASP A 98 2.70 -11.62 -12.23
CA ASP A 98 2.31 -10.70 -13.31
C ASP A 98 2.45 -9.24 -12.87
N ILE A 99 2.10 -8.90 -11.63
CA ILE A 99 2.28 -7.53 -11.09
C ILE A 99 3.77 -7.15 -10.97
N VAL A 100 4.66 -8.09 -10.66
CA VAL A 100 6.09 -7.82 -10.44
C VAL A 100 6.99 -8.06 -11.66
N GLN A 101 6.45 -8.56 -12.78
CA GLN A 101 7.19 -8.79 -14.04
C GLN A 101 7.43 -7.50 -14.87
N CYS A 102 7.54 -6.34 -14.21
CA CYS A 102 8.04 -5.12 -14.84
C CYS A 102 9.54 -5.27 -15.13
#